data_AF-A0A8W8KT20-F1
#
_entry.id   AF-A0A8W8KT20-F1
#
_cell.length_a   1.000
_cell.length_b   1.000
_cell.length_c   1.000
_cell.angle_alpha   90.00
_cell.angle_beta   90.00
_cell.angle_gamma   90.00
#
_symmetry.space_group_name_H-M   'P 1'
#
loop_
_entity.id
_entity.type
_entity.pdbx_description
1 polymer ?
#
loop_
_entity_poly.entity_id
_entity_poly.type
_entity_poly.pdbx_seq_one_letter_code
_entity_poly.pdbx_strand_id
1 'polypeptide(L)'
;KIEKEEEQLSYDDSEKKIYHLCIVNLVIGTLYCAKGNYEFGISRVIKSLEPYNKKLGTDTWYYAKRCFLSLIENMAKHMIMMKDQVVQECIQFLECCEMYGKDVKALIEQPLEAEPMHPGKNTVTYEARLLKSLLLQLI
;
A
#
# COMPACT_ATOMS: atom_id res chain seq x y z
N LYS A 1 -3.20 20.92 9.30
CA LYS A 1 -3.35 22.10 8.42
C LYS A 1 -3.51 21.63 6.97
N ILE A 2 -2.54 20.87 6.44
CA ILE A 2 -2.59 20.25 5.11
C ILE A 2 -3.81 19.34 4.90
N GLU A 3 -4.16 18.46 5.85
CA GLU A 3 -5.34 17.58 5.73
C GLU A 3 -6.64 18.35 5.47
N LYS A 4 -6.91 19.39 6.27
CA LYS A 4 -8.12 20.23 6.13
C LYS A 4 -8.12 21.04 4.83
N GLU A 5 -6.95 21.48 4.37
CA GLU A 5 -6.80 22.23 3.12
C GLU A 5 -7.04 21.32 1.91
N GLU A 6 -6.53 20.08 1.92
CA GLU A 6 -6.80 19.11 0.84
C GLU A 6 -8.26 18.65 0.82
N GLU A 7 -8.87 18.44 2.00
CA GLU A 7 -10.30 18.15 2.09
C GLU A 7 -11.12 19.28 1.46
N GLN A 8 -10.87 20.54 1.83
CA GLN A 8 -11.53 21.71 1.24
C GLN A 8 -11.36 21.79 -0.28
N LEU A 9 -10.13 21.60 -0.78
CA LEU A 9 -9.86 21.61 -2.21
C LEU A 9 -10.55 20.45 -2.96
N SER A 10 -10.73 19.30 -2.30
CA SER A 10 -11.48 18.18 -2.87
C SER A 10 -12.99 18.42 -2.95
N TYR A 11 -13.53 19.26 -2.06
CA TYR A 11 -14.90 19.76 -2.12
C TYR A 11 -15.08 20.78 -3.25
N ASP A 12 -14.10 21.67 -3.43
CA ASP A 12 -14.15 22.73 -4.44
C ASP A 12 -13.93 22.20 -5.86
N ASP A 13 -13.08 21.17 -6.04
CA ASP A 13 -12.80 20.56 -7.34
C ASP A 13 -12.56 19.04 -7.22
N SER A 14 -13.62 18.28 -7.44
CA SER A 14 -13.62 16.82 -7.23
C SER A 14 -12.74 16.02 -8.20
N GLU A 15 -12.37 16.61 -9.35
CA GLU A 15 -11.53 15.97 -10.38
C GLU A 15 -10.04 16.22 -10.17
N LYS A 16 -9.66 17.26 -9.41
CA LYS A 16 -8.26 17.58 -9.16
C LYS A 16 -7.60 16.50 -8.30
N LYS A 17 -6.59 15.82 -8.86
CA LYS A 17 -5.79 14.83 -8.15
C LYS A 17 -4.76 15.53 -7.25
N ILE A 18 -5.05 15.61 -5.95
CA ILE A 18 -4.16 16.23 -4.95
C ILE A 18 -3.38 15.14 -4.23
N TYR A 19 -2.05 15.13 -4.26
CA TYR A 19 -1.24 14.02 -3.72
C TYR A 19 -0.39 14.37 -2.49
N HIS A 20 -0.43 15.59 -1.94
CA HIS A 20 0.53 15.96 -0.90
C HIS A 20 0.35 15.13 0.37
N LEU A 21 -0.89 14.97 0.85
CA LEU A 21 -1.13 14.15 2.05
C LEU A 21 -0.79 12.67 1.83
N CYS A 22 -1.10 12.15 0.63
CA CYS A 22 -0.73 10.80 0.21
C CYS A 22 0.80 10.62 0.27
N ILE A 23 1.55 11.48 -0.41
CA ILE A 23 3.02 11.42 -0.46
C ILE A 23 3.62 11.56 0.94
N VAL A 24 3.15 12.52 1.74
CA VAL A 24 3.64 12.73 3.11
C VAL A 24 3.40 11.49 3.97
N ASN A 25 2.19 10.94 3.98
CA ASN A 25 1.89 9.73 4.74
C ASN A 25 2.70 8.52 4.25
N LEU A 26 2.90 8.37 2.94
CA LEU A 26 3.67 7.27 2.36
C LEU A 26 5.16 7.34 2.71
N VAL A 27 5.75 8.54 2.66
CA VAL A 27 7.15 8.77 3.07
C VAL A 27 7.33 8.53 4.57
N ILE A 28 6.44 9.06 5.40
CA ILE A 28 6.46 8.81 6.85
C ILE A 28 6.30 7.32 7.14
N GLY A 29 5.32 6.66 6.51
CA GLY A 29 5.08 5.23 6.69
C GLY A 29 6.29 4.38 6.34
N THR A 30 6.90 4.66 5.18
CA THR A 30 8.12 3.98 4.71
C THR A 30 9.29 4.18 5.68
N LEU A 31 9.50 5.41 6.16
CA LEU A 31 10.56 5.73 7.11
C LEU A 31 10.40 4.95 8.42
N TYR A 32 9.18 4.91 8.98
CA TYR A 32 8.93 4.21 10.25
C TYR A 32 9.04 2.69 10.11
N CYS A 33 8.58 2.11 8.99
CA CYS A 33 8.81 0.69 8.69
C CYS A 33 10.31 0.37 8.59
N ALA A 34 11.09 1.22 7.92
CA ALA A 34 12.55 1.06 7.81
C ALA A 34 13.29 1.17 9.15
N LYS A 35 12.67 1.78 10.17
CA LYS A 35 13.20 1.85 11.55
C LYS A 35 12.60 0.79 12.48
N GLY A 36 11.82 -0.15 11.95
CA GLY A 36 11.20 -1.24 12.71
C GLY A 36 9.94 -0.85 13.49
N ASN A 37 9.47 0.39 13.37
CA ASN A 37 8.23 0.84 14.01
C ASN A 37 7.03 0.60 13.07
N TYR A 38 6.66 -0.67 12.95
CA TYR A 38 5.66 -1.13 11.99
C TYR A 38 4.23 -0.72 12.31
N GLU A 39 3.81 -0.73 13.58
CA GLU A 39 2.44 -0.37 13.96
C GLU A 39 2.08 1.05 13.47
N PHE A 40 2.95 2.03 13.77
CA PHE A 40 2.74 3.38 13.26
C PHE A 40 3.00 3.48 11.75
N GLY A 41 4.08 2.87 11.25
CA GLY A 41 4.46 2.94 9.84
C GLY A 41 3.37 2.42 8.91
N ILE A 42 2.83 1.24 9.19
CA ILE A 42 1.77 0.62 8.39
C ILE A 42 0.46 1.42 8.47
N SER A 43 0.11 1.95 9.65
CA SER A 43 -1.07 2.83 9.76
C SER A 43 -0.99 4.05 8.83
N ARG A 44 0.21 4.59 8.61
CA ARG A 44 0.46 5.71 7.70
C ARG A 44 0.42 5.27 6.23
N VAL A 45 0.96 4.10 5.92
CA VAL A 45 0.86 3.50 4.59
C VAL A 45 -0.61 3.30 4.21
N ILE A 46 -1.42 2.67 5.07
CA ILE A 46 -2.85 2.44 4.82
C ILE A 46 -3.57 3.76 4.52
N LYS A 47 -3.41 4.75 5.40
CA LYS A 47 -4.03 6.08 5.24
C LYS A 47 -3.58 6.81 3.97
N SER A 48 -2.37 6.56 3.48
CA SER A 48 -1.87 7.24 2.28
C SER A 48 -2.60 6.84 0.98
N LEU A 49 -3.25 5.67 0.96
CA LEU A 49 -3.97 5.17 -0.21
C LEU A 49 -5.47 5.45 -0.17
N GLU A 50 -5.98 6.15 0.83
CA GLU A 50 -7.39 6.51 0.90
C GLU A 50 -7.67 7.85 0.18
N PRO A 51 -8.71 7.93 -0.68
CA PRO A 51 -9.54 6.83 -1.17
C PRO A 51 -8.87 6.03 -2.31
N TYR A 52 -9.01 4.69 -2.26
CA TYR A 52 -8.29 3.75 -3.11
C TYR A 52 -8.48 3.99 -4.61
N ASN A 53 -9.69 4.32 -5.04
CA ASN A 53 -10.01 4.63 -6.44
C ASN A 53 -9.27 5.86 -7.01
N LYS A 54 -8.75 6.75 -6.16
CA LYS A 54 -7.99 7.95 -6.60
C LYS A 54 -6.49 7.84 -6.33
N LYS A 55 -6.10 7.16 -5.24
CA LYS A 55 -4.71 7.14 -4.76
C LYS A 55 -3.95 5.86 -5.10
N LEU A 56 -4.64 4.74 -5.32
CA LEU A 56 -3.98 3.49 -5.67
C LEU A 56 -3.45 3.56 -7.12
N GLY A 57 -2.15 3.79 -7.24
CA GLY A 57 -1.40 3.73 -8.49
C GLY A 57 -0.17 2.84 -8.36
N THR A 58 0.55 2.69 -9.48
CA THR A 58 1.74 1.82 -9.55
C THR A 58 2.84 2.27 -8.58
N ASP A 59 3.13 3.58 -8.50
CA ASP A 59 4.17 4.10 -7.61
C ASP A 59 3.77 4.01 -6.13
N THR A 60 2.54 4.40 -5.78
CA THR A 60 2.07 4.31 -4.39
C THR A 60 2.05 2.86 -3.92
N TRP A 61 1.61 1.94 -4.78
CA TRP A 61 1.64 0.51 -4.50
C TRP A 61 3.06 -0.03 -4.34
N TYR A 62 4.00 0.42 -5.18
CA TYR A 62 5.40 0.02 -5.09
C TYR A 62 6.02 0.30 -3.71
N TYR A 63 5.73 1.45 -3.11
CA TYR A 63 6.20 1.75 -1.75
C TYR A 63 5.40 1.02 -0.68
N ALA A 64 4.07 0.92 -0.84
CA ALA A 64 3.21 0.20 0.10
C ALA A 64 3.59 -1.29 0.20
N LYS A 65 3.71 -1.99 -0.92
CA LYS A 65 4.04 -3.42 -0.97
C LYS A 65 5.37 -3.74 -0.30
N ARG A 66 6.37 -2.85 -0.42
CA ARG A 66 7.68 -3.00 0.25
C ARG A 66 7.58 -2.89 1.76
N CYS A 67 6.74 -1.99 2.27
CA CYS A 67 6.49 -1.88 3.72
C CYS A 67 5.84 -3.17 4.26
N PHE A 68 4.85 -3.71 3.55
CA PHE A 68 4.20 -4.96 3.91
C PHE A 68 5.12 -6.18 3.81
N LEU A 69 5.97 -6.26 2.77
CA LEU A 69 6.98 -7.32 2.67
C LEU A 69 7.96 -7.27 3.85
N SER A 70 8.44 -6.08 4.20
CA SER A 70 9.31 -5.88 5.38
C SER A 70 8.60 -6.32 6.67
N LEU A 71 7.34 -5.94 6.87
CA LEU A 71 6.53 -6.38 8.01
C LEU A 71 6.45 -7.91 8.07
N ILE A 72 5.99 -8.55 6.98
CA ILE A 72 5.80 -9.99 6.88
C ILE A 72 7.12 -10.74 7.13
N GLU A 73 8.23 -10.27 6.56
CA GLU A 73 9.55 -10.85 6.79
C GLU A 73 9.94 -10.83 8.28
N ASN A 74 9.69 -9.70 8.97
CA ASN A 74 10.03 -9.54 10.37
C ASN A 74 9.10 -10.35 11.28
N MET A 75 7.82 -10.49 10.93
CA MET A 75 6.87 -11.39 11.62
C MET A 75 7.27 -12.86 11.43
N ALA A 76 7.62 -13.27 10.21
CA ALA A 76 8.05 -14.64 9.89
C ALA A 76 9.33 -15.05 10.64
N LYS A 77 10.24 -14.10 10.90
CA LYS A 77 11.44 -14.32 11.71
C LYS A 77 11.17 -14.25 13.22
N HIS A 78 9.93 -14.05 13.65
CA HIS A 78 9.54 -13.79 15.05
C HIS A 78 10.28 -12.61 15.70
N MET A 79 10.76 -11.65 14.91
CA MET A 79 11.46 -10.45 15.42
C MET A 79 10.47 -9.38 15.89
N ILE A 80 9.22 -9.45 15.40
CA ILE A 80 8.12 -8.59 15.82
C ILE A 80 6.86 -9.43 16.02
N MET A 81 6.02 -9.01 16.95
CA MET A 81 4.64 -9.50 17.07
C MET A 81 3.69 -8.31 16.94
N MET A 82 2.68 -8.46 16.08
CA MET A 82 1.70 -7.41 15.83
C MET A 82 0.45 -7.66 16.67
N LYS A 83 -0.21 -6.58 17.09
CA LYS A 83 -1.54 -6.68 17.73
C LYS A 83 -2.56 -7.15 16.69
N ASP A 84 -3.51 -7.98 17.11
CA ASP A 84 -4.57 -8.51 16.26
C ASP A 84 -5.29 -7.41 15.47
N GLN A 85 -5.61 -6.29 16.13
CA GLN A 85 -6.25 -5.13 15.50
C GLN A 85 -5.47 -4.62 14.29
N VAL A 86 -4.15 -4.49 14.40
CA VAL A 86 -3.30 -4.00 13.31
C VAL A 86 -3.23 -5.01 12.18
N VAL A 87 -3.22 -6.31 12.51
CA VAL A 87 -3.26 -7.39 11.52
C VAL A 87 -4.58 -7.37 10.75
N GLN A 88 -5.71 -7.15 11.43
CA GLN A 88 -7.01 -7.01 10.77
C GLN A 88 -7.06 -5.78 9.84
N GLU A 89 -6.49 -4.65 10.27
CA GLU A 89 -6.35 -3.46 9.42
C GLU A 89 -5.49 -3.73 8.18
N CYS A 90 -4.42 -4.51 8.33
CA CYS A 90 -3.58 -4.96 7.22
C CYS A 90 -4.36 -5.82 6.22
N ILE A 91 -5.13 -6.78 6.71
CA ILE A 91 -5.96 -7.66 5.88
C ILE A 91 -7.00 -6.82 5.11
N GLN A 92 -7.72 -5.95 5.81
CA GLN A 92 -8.72 -5.06 5.21
C GLN A 92 -8.12 -4.15 4.13
N PHE A 93 -6.93 -3.61 4.39
CA PHE A 93 -6.20 -2.80 3.40
C PHE A 93 -5.87 -3.60 2.14
N LEU A 94 -5.36 -4.84 2.30
CA LEU A 94 -5.03 -5.70 1.17
C LEU A 94 -6.26 -6.13 0.38
N GLU A 95 -7.42 -6.31 1.04
CA GLU A 95 -8.70 -6.57 0.38
C GLU A 95 -9.20 -5.35 -0.42
N CYS A 96 -9.03 -4.14 0.10
CA CYS A 96 -9.30 -2.93 -0.66
C CYS A 96 -8.38 -2.82 -1.88
N CYS A 97 -7.07 -3.06 -1.71
CA CYS A 97 -6.13 -3.07 -2.83
C CYS A 97 -6.47 -4.16 -3.86
N GLU A 98 -6.93 -5.33 -3.41
CA GLU A 98 -7.43 -6.40 -4.27
C GLU A 98 -8.63 -5.93 -5.11
N MET A 99 -9.59 -5.27 -4.48
CA MET A 99 -10.85 -4.82 -5.09
C MET A 99 -10.64 -3.70 -6.11
N TYR A 100 -9.83 -2.70 -5.77
CA TYR A 100 -9.61 -1.51 -6.61
C TYR A 100 -8.39 -1.64 -7.55
N GLY A 101 -7.58 -2.69 -7.39
CA GLY A 101 -6.29 -2.85 -8.08
C GLY A 101 -6.32 -3.59 -9.41
N LYS A 102 -7.50 -3.94 -9.94
CA LYS A 102 -7.64 -4.82 -11.11
C LYS A 102 -6.97 -4.24 -12.35
N ASP A 103 -7.19 -2.95 -12.57
CA ASP A 103 -6.69 -2.22 -13.75
C ASP A 103 -5.43 -1.40 -13.42
N VAL A 104 -4.85 -1.59 -12.22
CA VAL A 104 -3.62 -0.92 -11.79
C VAL A 104 -2.44 -1.86 -11.96
N LYS A 105 -1.47 -1.48 -12.81
CA LYS A 105 -0.24 -2.26 -12.96
C LYS A 105 0.58 -2.26 -11.67
N ALA A 106 1.11 -3.42 -11.29
CA ALA A 106 1.95 -3.58 -10.11
C ALA A 106 3.41 -3.15 -10.34
N LEU A 107 3.87 -3.24 -11.59
CA LEU A 107 5.21 -2.90 -12.06
C LEU A 107 5.12 -2.25 -13.44
N ILE A 108 5.95 -1.23 -13.66
CA ILE A 108 6.18 -0.65 -14.99
C ILE A 108 7.27 -1.49 -15.66
N GLU A 109 6.89 -2.32 -16.62
CA GLU A 109 7.81 -3.16 -17.41
C GLU A 109 8.72 -2.26 -18.25
N GLN A 110 10.00 -2.62 -18.32
CA GLN A 110 10.94 -1.88 -19.15
C GLN A 110 10.72 -2.24 -20.62
N PRO A 111 10.80 -1.28 -21.56
CA PRO A 111 10.56 -1.55 -22.99
C PRO A 111 11.48 -2.61 -23.62
N LEU A 112 12.61 -2.94 -22.96
CA LEU A 112 13.64 -3.86 -23.43
C LEU A 112 13.64 -5.21 -22.70
N GLU A 113 12.66 -5.47 -21.83
CA GLU A 113 12.56 -6.78 -21.15
C GLU A 113 12.26 -7.89 -22.15
N ALA A 114 13.08 -8.95 -22.11
CA ALA A 114 13.04 -10.04 -23.09
C ALA A 114 11.78 -10.91 -23.01
N GLU A 115 11.17 -11.00 -21.82
CA GLU A 115 9.91 -11.70 -21.60
C GLU A 115 8.92 -10.78 -20.87
N PRO A 116 7.78 -10.43 -21.50
CA PRO A 116 6.76 -9.64 -20.85
C PRO A 116 6.11 -10.44 -19.72
N MET A 117 5.78 -9.77 -18.63
CA MET A 117 5.13 -10.39 -17.50
C MET A 117 3.71 -10.81 -17.88
N HIS A 118 3.26 -11.97 -17.38
CA HIS A 118 1.89 -12.41 -17.64
C HIS A 118 0.90 -11.32 -17.18
N PRO A 119 -0.03 -10.83 -18.03
CA PRO A 119 -0.88 -9.69 -17.70
C PRO A 119 -1.67 -9.86 -16.39
N GLY A 120 -2.17 -11.07 -16.13
CA GLY A 120 -2.87 -11.39 -14.88
C GLY A 120 -2.00 -11.38 -13.61
N LYS A 121 -0.66 -11.38 -13.75
CA LYS A 121 0.29 -11.29 -12.64
C LYS A 121 0.84 -9.87 -12.45
N ASN A 122 0.78 -9.01 -13.47
CA ASN A 122 1.19 -7.60 -13.37
C ASN A 122 0.03 -6.69 -12.91
N THR A 123 -0.65 -7.06 -11.84
CA THR A 123 -1.75 -6.25 -11.27
C THR A 123 -1.57 -6.09 -9.78
N VAL A 124 -2.00 -4.95 -9.25
CA VAL A 124 -2.08 -4.74 -7.79
C VAL A 124 -2.95 -5.81 -7.16
N THR A 125 -4.06 -6.19 -7.80
CA THR A 125 -4.93 -7.28 -7.33
C THR A 125 -4.18 -8.57 -7.08
N TYR A 126 -3.31 -8.98 -8.01
CA TYR A 126 -2.52 -10.20 -7.87
C TYR A 126 -1.54 -10.11 -6.69
N GLU A 127 -0.77 -9.02 -6.60
CA GLU A 127 0.21 -8.86 -5.52
C GLU A 127 -0.46 -8.69 -4.15
N ALA A 128 -1.61 -8.01 -4.07
CA ALA A 128 -2.36 -7.85 -2.83
C ALA A 128 -2.86 -9.21 -2.29
N ARG A 129 -3.37 -10.10 -3.15
CA ARG A 129 -3.73 -11.48 -2.78
C ARG A 129 -2.54 -12.26 -2.26
N LEU A 130 -1.39 -12.13 -2.92
CA LEU A 130 -0.16 -12.81 -2.50
C LEU A 130 0.28 -12.35 -1.11
N LEU A 131 0.34 -11.03 -0.88
CA LEU A 131 0.68 -10.48 0.43
C LEU A 131 -0.31 -10.89 1.51
N LYS A 132 -1.62 -10.90 1.19
CA LYS A 132 -2.68 -11.33 2.12
C LYS A 132 -2.49 -12.80 2.50
N SER A 133 -2.23 -13.66 1.51
CA SER A 133 -1.96 -15.08 1.75
C SER A 133 -0.73 -15.29 2.63
N LEU A 134 0.34 -14.52 2.42
CA LEU A 134 1.55 -14.61 3.25
C LEU A 134 1.27 -14.16 4.69
N LEU A 135 0.54 -13.06 4.86
CA LEU A 135 0.16 -12.56 6.18
C LEU A 135 -0.70 -13.57 6.96
N LEU A 136 -1.68 -14.19 6.30
CA LEU A 136 -2.57 -15.19 6.91
C LEU A 136 -1.84 -16.47 7.35
N GLN A 137 -0.67 -16.78 6.79
CA GLN A 137 0.15 -17.93 7.23
C GLN A 137 0.93 -17.64 8.52
N LEU A 138 0.98 -16.38 8.97
CA LEU A 138 1.74 -15.95 10.14
C LEU A 138 0.85 -15.65 11.36
N ILE A 139 -0.45 -15.86 11.23
CA ILE A 139 -1.47 -15.71 12.28
C ILE A 139 -1.85 -17.11 12.75
#